data_AF-Q6LLL8-F1
#
_entry.id   AF-Q6LLL8-F1
#
_cell.length_a   1.000
_cell.length_b   1.000
_cell.length_c   1.000
_cell.angle_alpha   90.00
_cell.angle_beta   90.00
_cell.angle_gamma   90.00
#
_symmetry.space_group_name_H-M   'P 1'
#
loop_
_entity.id
_entity.type
_entity.pdbx_description
1 polymer ?
#
loop_
_entity_poly.entity_id
_entity_poly.type
_entity_poly.pdbx_seq_one_letter_code
_entity_poly.pdbx_strand_id
1 'polypeptide(L)'
;MRQGMCMAVLLLAGCIQPAWAVEVTERKVHEVAMSPQVVNRVATLIRLYDKSDFRALEFNLSQISPLKQESVRSQLIQHAVSYGQLDQDKATWLQVQAERQSNFTIIEQGDGYLVTKAAFPYGTQARKLVQHWQQILSAEKMVLQAEDGSLVLSKWLAGDINHQKEQRDIFLEKLPDLSSMALNKLVAQFSSDPQLMWLPDNAIIASLAKQTGDESMYRLLWRRRTDQYSQAELTRLVNKAPEPQAIEQLMAATSNPSLKQQAYRSLVLLKPMPPQTREFLQGKLNEVDDGKVVAVQLAQQGYGSWLEQLAESSGNKVLQKNLQSALANLP
;
A
#
# COMPACT_ATOMS: atom_id res chain seq x y z
N MET A 1 -51.71 -30.97 54.84
CA MET A 1 -52.39 -30.83 53.53
C MET A 1 -51.53 -29.94 52.65
N ARG A 2 -50.90 -30.53 51.64
CA ARG A 2 -49.87 -29.93 50.77
C ARG A 2 -50.34 -30.13 49.34
N GLN A 3 -50.95 -29.13 48.71
CA GLN A 3 -51.21 -29.10 47.26
C GLN A 3 -51.42 -27.65 46.81
N GLY A 4 -50.84 -27.31 45.66
CA GLY A 4 -51.30 -26.21 44.82
C GLY A 4 -50.45 -24.94 44.83
N MET A 5 -49.48 -24.86 43.91
CA MET A 5 -49.32 -23.76 42.94
C MET A 5 -47.92 -23.81 42.33
N CYS A 6 -47.66 -24.83 41.51
CA CYS A 6 -46.67 -24.76 40.44
C CYS A 6 -47.42 -24.38 39.17
N MET A 7 -47.46 -23.10 38.80
CA MET A 7 -47.90 -22.63 37.46
C MET A 7 -47.74 -21.11 37.38
N ALA A 8 -46.53 -20.62 37.13
CA ALA A 8 -46.29 -19.25 36.64
C ALA A 8 -44.85 -19.09 36.13
N VAL A 9 -44.40 -19.95 35.21
CA VAL A 9 -43.21 -19.67 34.39
C VAL A 9 -43.50 -20.12 32.96
N LEU A 10 -44.36 -19.38 32.27
CA LEU A 10 -44.62 -19.51 30.83
C LEU A 10 -44.98 -18.12 30.29
N LEU A 11 -43.99 -17.24 30.18
CA LEU A 11 -44.08 -15.96 29.45
C LEU A 11 -42.68 -15.48 29.05
N LEU A 12 -41.91 -16.35 28.39
CA LEU A 12 -40.68 -16.01 27.68
C LEU A 12 -40.67 -16.76 26.34
N ALA A 13 -41.55 -16.32 25.44
CA ALA A 13 -41.49 -16.65 24.02
C ALA A 13 -41.82 -15.38 23.24
N GLY A 14 -41.00 -14.34 23.42
CA GLY A 14 -40.98 -13.20 22.53
C GLY A 14 -40.47 -13.67 21.17
N CYS A 15 -41.32 -13.53 20.15
CA CYS A 15 -41.08 -13.91 18.77
C CYS A 15 -39.76 -13.34 18.26
N ILE A 16 -38.72 -14.17 18.14
CA ILE A 16 -37.61 -13.90 17.22
C ILE A 16 -38.13 -14.31 15.85
N GLN A 17 -38.83 -13.41 15.15
CA GLN A 17 -39.09 -13.62 13.73
C GLN A 17 -37.75 -13.46 12.99
N PRO A 18 -37.29 -14.48 12.22
CA PRO A 18 -36.15 -14.27 11.34
C PRO A 18 -36.54 -13.19 10.33
N ALA A 19 -35.76 -12.11 10.25
CA ALA A 19 -35.96 -11.04 9.29
C ALA A 19 -35.68 -11.58 7.88
N TRP A 20 -36.72 -12.10 7.23
CA TRP A 20 -36.64 -12.49 5.82
C TRP A 20 -36.73 -11.22 4.99
N ALA A 21 -35.72 -10.97 4.16
CA ALA A 21 -35.71 -9.83 3.26
C ALA A 21 -36.87 -9.95 2.25
N VAL A 22 -37.55 -8.84 1.98
CA VAL A 22 -38.71 -8.77 1.11
C VAL A 22 -38.24 -8.59 -0.33
N GLU A 23 -38.60 -9.53 -1.20
CA GLU A 23 -38.29 -9.43 -2.63
C GLU A 23 -39.07 -8.28 -3.29
N VAL A 24 -38.37 -7.48 -4.09
CA VAL A 24 -38.93 -6.38 -4.89
C VAL A 24 -38.35 -6.41 -6.29
N THR A 25 -39.10 -5.90 -7.28
CA THR A 25 -38.61 -5.80 -8.65
C THR A 25 -37.68 -4.60 -8.85
N GLU A 26 -36.71 -4.71 -9.77
CA GLU A 26 -35.85 -3.58 -10.14
C GLU A 26 -36.64 -2.34 -10.56
N ARG A 27 -37.71 -2.56 -11.32
CA ARG A 27 -38.63 -1.49 -11.73
C ARG A 27 -39.21 -0.76 -10.52
N LYS A 28 -39.65 -1.49 -9.50
CA LYS A 28 -40.24 -0.88 -8.30
C LYS A 28 -39.23 -0.03 -7.53
N VAL A 29 -37.99 -0.48 -7.44
CA VAL A 29 -36.88 0.25 -6.82
C VAL A 29 -36.64 1.58 -7.55
N HIS A 30 -36.57 1.56 -8.89
CA HIS A 30 -36.42 2.76 -9.71
C HIS A 30 -37.60 3.73 -9.58
N GLU A 31 -38.83 3.22 -9.64
CA GLU A 31 -40.05 4.03 -9.47
C GLU A 31 -40.08 4.72 -8.10
N VAL A 32 -39.67 4.03 -7.03
CA VAL A 32 -39.60 4.62 -5.69
C VAL A 32 -38.54 5.71 -5.63
N ALA A 33 -37.35 5.47 -6.18
CA ALA A 33 -36.25 6.43 -6.19
C ALA A 33 -36.60 7.74 -6.89
N MET A 34 -37.39 7.68 -7.96
CA MET A 34 -37.85 8.85 -8.73
C MET A 34 -39.16 9.46 -8.21
N SER A 35 -39.78 8.89 -7.17
CA SER A 35 -41.06 9.41 -6.67
C SER A 35 -40.89 10.82 -6.09
N PRO A 36 -41.84 11.76 -6.33
CA PRO A 36 -41.73 13.14 -5.84
C PRO A 36 -41.54 13.23 -4.32
N GLN A 37 -42.14 12.30 -3.57
CA GLN A 37 -41.98 12.22 -2.12
C GLN A 37 -40.55 11.89 -1.70
N VAL A 38 -39.89 10.96 -2.38
CA VAL A 38 -38.48 10.60 -2.11
C VAL A 38 -37.57 11.75 -2.51
N VAL A 39 -37.73 12.30 -3.72
CA VAL A 39 -36.91 13.42 -4.22
C VAL A 39 -36.98 14.63 -3.28
N ASN A 40 -38.18 15.05 -2.88
CA ASN A 40 -38.36 16.17 -1.96
C ASN A 40 -37.77 15.90 -0.57
N ARG A 41 -37.90 14.65 -0.08
CA ARG A 41 -37.35 14.25 1.22
C ARG A 41 -35.82 14.24 1.18
N VAL A 42 -35.21 13.72 0.12
CA VAL A 42 -33.75 13.71 -0.08
C VAL A 42 -33.19 15.13 -0.05
N ALA A 43 -33.77 16.07 -0.81
CA ALA A 43 -33.33 17.46 -0.81
C ALA A 43 -33.36 18.11 0.58
N THR A 44 -34.34 17.76 1.41
CA THR A 44 -34.42 18.25 2.79
C THR A 44 -33.36 17.61 3.68
N LEU A 45 -33.18 16.29 3.57
CA LEU A 45 -32.26 15.52 4.41
C LEU A 45 -30.79 15.76 4.06
N ILE A 46 -30.47 16.09 2.80
CA ILE A 46 -29.13 16.53 2.41
C ILE A 46 -28.70 17.76 3.23
N ARG A 47 -29.59 18.75 3.39
CA ARG A 47 -29.28 19.93 4.21
C ARG A 47 -29.02 19.60 5.69
N LEU A 48 -29.64 18.54 6.22
CA LEU A 48 -29.38 18.08 7.58
C LEU A 48 -28.06 17.31 7.66
N TYR A 49 -27.76 16.48 6.64
CA TYR A 49 -26.49 15.79 6.51
C TYR A 49 -25.31 16.78 6.46
N ASP A 50 -25.40 17.81 5.62
CA ASP A 50 -24.35 18.82 5.45
C ASP A 50 -24.05 19.55 6.77
N LYS A 51 -25.09 19.79 7.57
CA LYS A 51 -25.01 20.42 8.90
C LYS A 51 -24.68 19.45 10.05
N SER A 52 -24.45 18.17 9.76
CA SER A 52 -24.25 17.12 10.76
C SER A 52 -25.41 16.96 11.78
N ASP A 53 -26.64 17.36 11.44
CA ASP A 53 -27.82 17.15 12.29
C ASP A 53 -28.43 15.76 12.07
N PHE A 54 -27.69 14.73 12.50
CA PHE A 54 -28.06 13.33 12.32
C PHE A 54 -29.26 12.90 13.17
N ARG A 55 -29.52 13.59 14.29
CA ARG A 55 -30.71 13.33 15.10
C ARG A 55 -31.98 13.73 14.35
N ALA A 56 -32.03 14.95 13.79
CA ALA A 56 -33.17 15.38 12.99
C ALA A 56 -33.28 14.56 11.69
N LEU A 57 -32.14 14.20 11.08
CA LEU A 57 -32.11 13.38 9.87
C LEU A 57 -32.75 12.00 10.11
N GLU A 58 -32.31 11.27 11.14
CA GLU A 58 -32.86 9.94 11.45
C GLU A 58 -34.33 10.01 11.91
N PHE A 59 -34.71 11.04 12.66
CA PHE A 59 -36.11 11.29 12.98
C PHE A 59 -36.95 11.45 11.70
N ASN A 60 -36.53 12.29 10.76
CA ASN A 60 -37.25 12.49 9.50
C ASN A 60 -37.27 11.23 8.61
N LEU A 61 -36.22 10.42 8.63
CA LEU A 61 -36.18 9.12 7.95
C LEU A 61 -37.15 8.10 8.56
N SER A 62 -37.42 8.17 9.87
CA SER A 62 -38.37 7.26 10.52
C SER A 62 -39.84 7.52 10.12
N GLN A 63 -40.13 8.71 9.57
CA GLN A 63 -41.48 9.14 9.20
C GLN A 63 -41.89 8.74 7.76
N ILE A 64 -41.08 7.93 7.08
CA ILE A 64 -41.37 7.45 5.72
C ILE A 64 -41.42 5.93 5.69
N SER A 65 -42.14 5.38 4.71
CA SER A 65 -42.29 3.92 4.61
C SER A 65 -40.96 3.21 4.35
N PRO A 66 -40.77 1.96 4.81
CA PRO A 66 -39.46 1.28 4.78
C PRO A 66 -38.79 1.26 3.40
N LEU A 67 -39.52 0.95 2.33
CA LEU A 67 -38.98 0.91 0.97
C LEU A 67 -38.48 2.30 0.50
N LYS A 68 -39.22 3.36 0.84
CA LYS A 68 -38.79 4.74 0.56
C LYS A 68 -37.61 5.12 1.43
N GLN A 69 -37.56 4.68 2.68
CA GLN A 69 -36.47 4.93 3.60
C GLN A 69 -35.14 4.41 3.05
N GLU A 70 -35.10 3.17 2.55
CA GLU A 70 -33.88 2.60 1.96
C GLU A 70 -33.45 3.31 0.67
N SER A 71 -34.43 3.72 -0.15
CA SER A 71 -34.14 4.55 -1.32
C SER A 71 -33.53 5.91 -0.94
N VAL A 72 -34.09 6.59 0.07
CA VAL A 72 -33.56 7.85 0.58
C VAL A 72 -32.16 7.66 1.19
N ARG A 73 -31.94 6.60 1.98
CA ARG A 73 -30.60 6.27 2.52
C ARG A 73 -29.59 6.08 1.41
N SER A 74 -29.96 5.33 0.36
CA SER A 74 -29.08 5.14 -0.81
C SER A 74 -28.70 6.46 -1.48
N GLN A 75 -29.63 7.39 -1.64
CA GLN A 75 -29.35 8.71 -2.22
C GLN A 75 -28.51 9.59 -1.28
N LEU A 76 -28.69 9.50 0.05
CA LEU A 76 -27.85 10.20 1.01
C LEU A 76 -26.41 9.67 1.03
N ILE A 77 -26.21 8.35 0.91
CA ILE A 77 -24.86 7.78 0.76
C ILE A 77 -24.23 8.22 -0.56
N GLN A 78 -25.00 8.24 -1.66
CA GLN A 78 -24.50 8.77 -2.93
C GLN A 78 -24.09 10.25 -2.82
N HIS A 79 -24.86 11.06 -2.09
CA HIS A 79 -24.47 12.43 -1.77
C HIS A 79 -23.19 12.48 -0.95
N ALA A 80 -23.04 11.64 0.08
CA ALA A 80 -21.81 11.56 0.88
C ALA A 80 -20.57 11.22 0.03
N VAL A 81 -20.71 10.31 -0.95
CA VAL A 81 -19.65 9.99 -1.92
C VAL A 81 -19.26 11.23 -2.72
N SER A 82 -20.24 12.00 -3.21
CA SER A 82 -19.98 13.20 -4.03
C SER A 82 -19.52 14.41 -3.23
N TYR A 83 -19.93 14.53 -1.96
CA TYR A 83 -19.60 15.66 -1.10
C TYR A 83 -18.14 15.65 -0.64
N GLY A 84 -17.58 14.45 -0.39
CA GLY A 84 -16.14 14.25 -0.14
C GLY A 84 -15.59 14.78 1.19
N GLN A 85 -16.30 15.67 1.89
CA GLN A 85 -15.89 16.18 3.20
C GLN A 85 -16.55 15.37 4.33
N LEU A 86 -15.72 14.63 5.07
CA LEU A 86 -16.16 13.81 6.20
C LEU A 86 -15.53 14.33 7.50
N ASP A 87 -16.40 14.59 8.48
CA ASP A 87 -16.03 14.85 9.86
C ASP A 87 -16.40 13.63 10.74
N GLN A 88 -16.07 13.71 12.03
CA GLN A 88 -16.35 12.63 12.98
C GLN A 88 -17.84 12.28 13.05
N ASP A 89 -18.74 13.26 12.97
CA ASP A 89 -20.19 13.04 13.07
C ASP A 89 -20.71 12.32 11.83
N LYS A 90 -20.29 12.75 10.64
CA LYS A 90 -20.59 12.10 9.36
C LYS A 90 -20.05 10.68 9.32
N ALA A 91 -18.81 10.47 9.76
CA ALA A 91 -18.20 9.14 9.83
C ALA A 91 -18.97 8.22 10.79
N THR A 92 -19.39 8.74 11.95
CA THR A 92 -20.19 7.99 12.93
C THR A 92 -21.55 7.60 12.35
N TRP A 93 -22.23 8.51 11.67
CA TRP A 93 -23.49 8.21 11.00
C TRP A 93 -23.32 7.18 9.88
N LEU A 94 -22.28 7.31 9.05
CA LEU A 94 -21.94 6.36 7.99
C LEU A 94 -21.61 4.98 8.54
N GLN A 95 -20.93 4.88 9.69
CA GLN A 95 -20.67 3.60 10.37
C GLN A 95 -21.97 2.90 10.74
N VAL A 96 -22.95 3.64 11.29
CA VAL A 96 -24.28 3.10 11.57
C VAL A 96 -24.97 2.63 10.28
N GLN A 97 -24.80 3.33 9.16
CA GLN A 97 -25.35 2.86 7.87
C GLN A 97 -24.61 1.63 7.32
N ALA A 98 -23.30 1.52 7.56
CA ALA A 98 -22.46 0.42 7.10
C ALA A 98 -22.79 -0.92 7.76
N GLU A 99 -23.39 -0.88 8.96
CA GLU A 99 -23.84 -2.06 9.70
C GLU A 99 -25.24 -2.52 9.30
N ARG A 100 -26.01 -1.68 8.60
CA ARG A 100 -27.36 -2.01 8.14
C ARG A 100 -27.33 -2.95 6.95
N GLN A 101 -28.25 -3.92 6.96
CA GLN A 101 -28.58 -4.76 5.82
C GLN A 101 -29.86 -4.22 5.16
N SER A 102 -29.91 -4.28 3.83
CA SER A 102 -31.11 -3.97 3.05
C SER A 102 -32.21 -4.96 3.40
N ASN A 103 -33.38 -4.46 3.81
CA ASN A 103 -34.54 -5.31 4.07
C ASN A 103 -35.20 -5.77 2.76
N PHE A 104 -34.80 -5.19 1.63
CA PHE A 104 -35.33 -5.54 0.32
C PHE A 104 -34.27 -6.21 -0.56
N THR A 105 -34.67 -7.20 -1.33
CA THR A 105 -33.80 -7.92 -2.29
C THR A 105 -34.39 -7.89 -3.70
N ILE A 106 -33.53 -8.08 -4.69
CA ILE A 106 -33.90 -8.19 -6.10
C ILE A 106 -33.33 -9.52 -6.61
N ILE A 107 -34.12 -10.24 -7.40
CA ILE A 107 -33.65 -11.41 -8.15
C ILE A 107 -33.26 -10.96 -9.56
N GLU A 108 -32.01 -11.23 -9.92
CA GLU A 108 -31.48 -11.04 -11.26
C GLU A 108 -31.27 -12.41 -11.92
N GLN A 109 -31.71 -12.56 -13.17
CA GLN A 109 -31.56 -13.78 -13.94
C GLN A 109 -30.52 -13.57 -15.06
N GLY A 110 -29.43 -14.33 -15.03
CA GLY A 110 -28.35 -14.27 -16.02
C GLY A 110 -27.67 -15.62 -16.20
N ASP A 111 -27.34 -15.99 -17.45
CA ASP A 111 -26.62 -17.22 -17.83
C ASP A 111 -27.14 -18.53 -17.20
N GLY A 112 -28.46 -18.63 -17.01
CA GLY A 112 -29.10 -19.82 -16.42
C GLY A 112 -29.06 -19.89 -14.89
N TYR A 113 -28.57 -18.84 -14.21
CA TYR A 113 -28.55 -18.72 -12.76
C TYR A 113 -29.44 -17.58 -12.26
N LEU A 114 -29.92 -17.71 -11.03
CA LEU A 114 -30.65 -16.67 -10.29
C LEU A 114 -29.75 -16.13 -9.18
N VAL A 115 -29.47 -14.84 -9.20
CA VAL A 115 -28.68 -14.17 -8.17
C VAL A 115 -29.60 -13.28 -7.36
N THR A 116 -29.62 -13.50 -6.04
CA THR A 116 -30.33 -12.61 -5.09
C THR A 116 -29.35 -11.55 -4.59
N LYS A 117 -29.64 -10.28 -4.86
CA LYS A 117 -28.84 -9.13 -4.39
C LYS A 117 -29.67 -8.17 -3.54
N ALA A 118 -29.01 -7.38 -2.71
CA ALA A 118 -29.66 -6.29 -1.97
C ALA A 118 -30.25 -5.27 -2.94
N ALA A 119 -31.52 -4.88 -2.73
CA ALA A 119 -32.18 -3.89 -3.56
C ALA A 119 -31.53 -2.50 -3.44
N PHE A 120 -30.96 -2.19 -2.26
CA PHE A 120 -30.26 -0.93 -2.01
C PHE A 120 -28.89 -1.22 -1.34
N PRO A 121 -27.78 -1.22 -2.09
CA PRO A 121 -26.46 -1.57 -1.57
C PRO A 121 -25.76 -0.43 -0.79
N TYR A 122 -26.51 0.40 -0.07
CA TYR A 122 -25.97 1.59 0.60
C TYR A 122 -25.01 1.25 1.76
N GLY A 123 -25.20 0.12 2.44
CA GLY A 123 -24.34 -0.29 3.56
C GLY A 123 -22.90 -0.60 3.12
N THR A 124 -22.71 -1.22 1.94
CA THR A 124 -21.36 -1.50 1.43
C THR A 124 -20.65 -0.22 0.97
N GLN A 125 -21.38 0.72 0.38
CA GLN A 125 -20.87 2.04 0.01
C GLN A 125 -20.47 2.86 1.24
N ALA A 126 -21.34 2.89 2.27
CA ALA A 126 -21.04 3.56 3.54
C ALA A 126 -19.77 2.99 4.20
N ARG A 127 -19.62 1.66 4.20
CA ARG A 127 -18.41 1.02 4.74
C ARG A 127 -17.14 1.46 4.03
N LYS A 128 -17.16 1.55 2.69
CA LYS A 128 -16.00 2.02 1.91
C LYS A 128 -15.64 3.47 2.25
N LEU A 129 -16.64 4.34 2.42
CA LEU A 129 -16.41 5.73 2.83
C LEU A 129 -15.78 5.82 4.22
N VAL A 130 -16.28 5.06 5.19
CA VAL A 130 -15.71 5.03 6.54
C VAL A 130 -14.28 4.53 6.52
N GLN A 131 -14.00 3.45 5.79
CA GLN A 131 -12.63 2.91 5.66
C GLN A 131 -11.69 3.93 5.04
N HIS A 132 -12.10 4.59 3.96
CA HIS A 132 -11.28 5.63 3.32
C HIS A 132 -11.00 6.81 4.26
N TRP A 133 -12.00 7.26 5.00
CA TRP A 133 -11.81 8.33 5.98
C TRP A 133 -10.90 7.92 7.15
N GLN A 134 -11.01 6.68 7.64
CA GLN A 134 -10.10 6.13 8.64
C GLN A 134 -8.65 6.10 8.12
N GLN A 135 -8.43 5.79 6.84
CA GLN A 135 -7.11 5.87 6.21
C GLN A 135 -6.56 7.29 6.19
N ILE A 136 -7.39 8.28 5.84
CA ILE A 136 -7.00 9.71 5.87
C ILE A 136 -6.57 10.11 7.28
N LEU A 137 -7.39 9.81 8.30
CA LEU A 137 -7.04 10.13 9.69
C LEU A 137 -5.76 9.41 10.16
N SER A 138 -5.58 8.15 9.76
CA SER A 138 -4.38 7.38 10.08
C SER A 138 -3.15 8.03 9.45
N ALA A 139 -3.24 8.46 8.19
CA ALA A 139 -2.18 9.16 7.48
C ALA A 139 -1.82 10.50 8.13
N GLU A 140 -2.82 11.33 8.46
CA GLU A 140 -2.62 12.61 9.14
C GLU A 140 -1.94 12.41 10.51
N LYS A 141 -2.43 11.44 11.29
CA LYS A 141 -1.83 11.10 12.59
C LYS A 141 -0.38 10.65 12.43
N MET A 142 -0.10 9.79 11.45
CA MET A 142 1.25 9.32 11.17
C MET A 142 2.20 10.47 10.82
N VAL A 143 1.77 11.39 9.95
CA VAL A 143 2.55 12.58 9.59
C VAL A 143 2.84 13.43 10.82
N LEU A 144 1.82 13.74 11.63
CA LEU A 144 2.00 14.52 12.87
C LEU A 144 3.03 13.85 13.81
N GLN A 145 2.91 12.54 14.00
CA GLN A 145 3.83 11.77 14.83
C GLN A 145 5.24 11.69 14.24
N ALA A 146 5.38 11.66 12.91
CA ALA A 146 6.68 11.67 12.26
C ALA A 146 7.38 13.01 12.46
N GLU A 147 6.64 14.11 12.27
CA GLU A 147 7.14 15.48 12.40
C GLU A 147 7.56 15.82 13.83
N ASP A 148 6.74 15.47 14.83
CA ASP A 148 7.10 15.66 16.23
C ASP A 148 8.18 14.65 16.70
N GLY A 149 8.37 13.54 15.96
CA GLY A 149 9.34 12.49 16.24
C GLY A 149 8.87 11.46 17.27
N SER A 150 7.57 11.40 17.55
CA SER A 150 6.94 10.38 18.40
C SER A 150 6.54 9.12 17.66
N LEU A 151 6.57 9.12 16.31
CA LEU A 151 6.25 7.95 15.49
C LEU A 151 7.27 6.83 15.74
N VAL A 152 6.80 5.70 16.25
CA VAL A 152 7.59 4.47 16.37
C VAL A 152 7.22 3.55 15.22
N LEU A 153 8.11 3.41 14.24
CA LEU A 153 7.82 2.75 12.96
C LEU A 153 7.49 1.26 13.12
N SER A 154 8.15 0.55 14.04
CA SER A 154 7.85 -0.85 14.34
C SER A 154 6.43 -1.05 14.86
N LYS A 155 5.94 -0.13 15.69
CA LYS A 155 4.57 -0.15 16.21
C LYS A 155 3.55 0.24 15.15
N TRP A 156 3.88 1.22 14.30
CA TRP A 156 3.07 1.61 13.16
C TRP A 156 2.83 0.44 12.20
N LEU A 157 3.87 -0.36 11.97
CA LEU A 157 3.84 -1.54 11.10
C LEU A 157 3.48 -2.83 11.84
N ALA A 158 2.94 -2.77 13.05
CA ALA A 158 2.52 -3.97 13.78
C ALA A 158 1.11 -4.38 13.37
N GLY A 159 0.81 -5.69 13.37
CA GLY A 159 -0.53 -6.21 13.05
C GLY A 159 -0.49 -7.40 12.12
N ASP A 160 -1.64 -7.79 11.56
CA ASP A 160 -1.72 -8.82 10.51
C ASP A 160 -1.21 -8.30 9.16
N ILE A 161 -0.98 -9.21 8.21
CA ILE A 161 -0.37 -8.88 6.91
C ILE A 161 -1.16 -7.83 6.11
N ASN A 162 -2.49 -7.79 6.22
CA ASN A 162 -3.31 -6.82 5.49
C ASN A 162 -3.16 -5.44 6.12
N HIS A 163 -3.22 -5.38 7.45
CA HIS A 163 -2.99 -4.15 8.19
C HIS A 163 -1.59 -3.60 7.94
N GLN A 164 -0.55 -4.44 8.00
CA GLN A 164 0.82 -4.04 7.71
C GLN A 164 0.96 -3.44 6.30
N LYS A 165 0.34 -4.08 5.30
CA LYS A 165 0.34 -3.59 3.93
C LYS A 165 -0.31 -2.21 3.82
N GLU A 166 -1.46 -2.01 4.45
CA GLU A 166 -2.17 -0.74 4.47
C GLU A 166 -1.35 0.37 5.14
N GLN A 167 -0.80 0.10 6.33
CA GLN A 167 0.02 1.10 7.05
C GLN A 167 1.32 1.43 6.31
N ARG A 168 1.92 0.46 5.64
CA ARG A 168 3.05 0.69 4.74
C ARG A 168 2.65 1.58 3.57
N ASP A 169 1.56 1.26 2.88
CA ASP A 169 1.15 2.02 1.69
C ASP A 169 0.85 3.49 2.08
N ILE A 170 0.19 3.72 3.22
CA ILE A 170 0.02 5.06 3.81
C ILE A 170 1.36 5.74 4.09
N PHE A 171 2.30 5.03 4.73
CA PHE A 171 3.62 5.56 5.06
C PHE A 171 4.38 5.97 3.80
N LEU A 172 4.40 5.12 2.77
CA LEU A 172 5.10 5.37 1.51
C LEU A 172 4.49 6.54 0.72
N GLU A 173 3.16 6.69 0.75
CA GLU A 173 2.48 7.81 0.10
C GLU A 173 2.87 9.15 0.73
N LYS A 174 2.93 9.22 2.07
CA LYS A 174 3.20 10.47 2.81
C LYS A 174 4.68 10.76 3.03
N LEU A 175 5.56 9.78 2.80
CA LEU A 175 7.00 9.94 2.96
C LEU A 175 7.59 11.18 2.26
N PRO A 176 7.17 11.55 1.03
CA PRO A 176 7.66 12.75 0.34
C PRO A 176 7.27 14.07 0.99
N ASP A 177 6.21 14.07 1.81
CA ASP A 177 5.69 15.28 2.45
C ASP A 177 6.39 15.56 3.79
N LEU A 178 7.19 14.62 4.30
CA LEU A 178 7.87 14.73 5.58
C LEU A 178 9.11 15.64 5.52
N SER A 179 9.34 16.38 6.61
CA SER A 179 10.53 17.20 6.78
C SER A 179 11.82 16.35 6.84
N SER A 180 12.95 16.94 6.47
CA SER A 180 14.26 16.27 6.59
C SER A 180 14.58 15.87 8.03
N MET A 181 14.09 16.62 9.02
CA MET A 181 14.23 16.26 10.44
C MET A 181 13.45 14.99 10.78
N ALA A 182 12.20 14.88 10.31
CA ALA A 182 11.38 13.69 10.50
C ALA A 182 12.03 12.47 9.83
N LEU A 183 12.46 12.62 8.57
CA LEU A 183 13.14 11.56 7.83
C LEU A 183 14.41 11.06 8.53
N ASN A 184 15.25 11.97 9.05
CA ASN A 184 16.46 11.59 9.79
C ASN A 184 16.14 10.83 11.09
N LYS A 185 15.09 11.23 11.81
CA LYS A 185 14.61 10.48 12.99
C LYS A 185 14.12 9.08 12.61
N LEU A 186 13.42 8.94 11.48
CA LEU A 186 12.94 7.65 10.99
C LEU A 186 14.10 6.73 10.58
N VAL A 187 15.11 7.26 9.91
CA VAL A 187 16.35 6.52 9.58
C VAL A 187 17.06 6.05 10.85
N ALA A 188 17.17 6.91 11.87
CA ALA A 188 17.82 6.57 13.13
C ALA A 188 17.17 5.35 13.83
N GLN A 189 15.86 5.15 13.66
CA GLN A 189 15.16 4.00 14.24
C GLN A 189 15.69 2.65 13.74
N PHE A 190 16.19 2.56 12.50
CA PHE A 190 16.76 1.31 11.98
C PHE A 190 18.05 0.89 12.70
N SER A 191 18.70 1.82 13.40
CA SER A 191 19.87 1.54 14.25
C SER A 191 19.49 1.31 15.71
N SER A 192 18.42 1.93 16.20
CA SER A 192 18.05 1.90 17.63
C SER A 192 16.92 0.93 17.99
N ASP A 193 16.08 0.52 17.03
CA ASP A 193 14.94 -0.37 17.25
C ASP A 193 15.20 -1.78 16.68
N PRO A 194 15.47 -2.78 17.53
CA PRO A 194 15.69 -4.15 17.10
C PRO A 194 14.50 -4.78 16.37
N GLN A 195 13.27 -4.29 16.58
CA GLN A 195 12.08 -4.85 15.94
C GLN A 195 12.06 -4.59 14.43
N LEU A 196 12.64 -3.48 13.97
CA LEU A 196 12.76 -3.16 12.55
C LEU A 196 13.72 -4.09 11.79
N MET A 197 14.59 -4.82 12.50
CA MET A 197 15.37 -5.88 11.88
C MET A 197 14.49 -7.06 11.43
N TRP A 198 13.39 -7.30 12.14
CA TRP A 198 12.48 -8.44 11.95
C TRP A 198 11.18 -8.08 11.23
N LEU A 199 10.94 -6.80 10.91
CA LEU A 199 9.84 -6.32 10.07
C LEU A 199 10.38 -5.97 8.68
N PRO A 200 10.66 -6.96 7.82
CA PRO A 200 11.40 -6.71 6.61
C PRO A 200 10.52 -6.12 5.52
N ASP A 201 10.51 -4.79 5.40
CA ASP A 201 9.92 -4.13 4.25
C ASP A 201 10.96 -3.35 3.44
N ASN A 202 11.41 -3.94 2.32
CA ASN A 202 12.35 -3.29 1.42
C ASN A 202 11.75 -2.05 0.75
N ALA A 203 10.42 -1.91 0.66
CA ALA A 203 9.79 -0.72 0.12
C ALA A 203 10.08 0.51 1.00
N ILE A 204 9.97 0.33 2.32
CA ILE A 204 10.26 1.39 3.31
C ILE A 204 11.74 1.74 3.28
N ILE A 205 12.61 0.73 3.30
CA ILE A 205 14.06 0.92 3.29
C ILE A 205 14.50 1.65 2.01
N ALA A 206 14.06 1.18 0.85
CA ALA A 206 14.40 1.79 -0.43
C ALA A 206 13.88 3.23 -0.52
N SER A 207 12.67 3.50 -0.02
CA SER A 207 12.09 4.83 -0.07
C SER A 207 12.78 5.80 0.89
N LEU A 208 13.13 5.37 2.10
CA LEU A 208 13.93 6.17 3.03
C LEU A 208 15.34 6.44 2.48
N ALA A 209 16.01 5.42 1.94
CA ALA A 209 17.32 5.57 1.30
C ALA A 209 17.27 6.58 0.15
N LYS A 210 16.24 6.47 -0.71
CA LYS A 210 16.02 7.40 -1.83
C LYS A 210 15.80 8.84 -1.38
N GLN A 211 15.01 9.07 -0.32
CA GLN A 211 14.63 10.42 0.11
C GLN A 211 15.70 11.10 0.97
N THR A 212 16.46 10.33 1.75
CA THR A 212 17.50 10.87 2.64
C THR A 212 18.89 10.82 2.04
N GLY A 213 19.13 9.91 1.09
CA GLY A 213 20.47 9.59 0.63
C GLY A 213 21.32 8.82 1.65
N ASP A 214 20.72 8.33 2.73
CA ASP A 214 21.46 7.71 3.83
C ASP A 214 22.14 6.40 3.40
N GLU A 215 23.46 6.35 3.56
CA GLU A 215 24.27 5.19 3.17
C GLU A 215 23.97 3.94 4.00
N SER A 216 23.60 4.10 5.27
CA SER A 216 23.28 2.97 6.14
C SER A 216 22.00 2.27 5.67
N MET A 217 21.03 3.04 5.19
CA MET A 217 19.80 2.52 4.61
C MET A 217 20.07 1.77 3.31
N TYR A 218 20.90 2.32 2.42
CA TYR A 218 21.32 1.61 1.22
C TYR A 218 22.07 0.32 1.53
N ARG A 219 23.02 0.37 2.48
CA ARG A 219 23.77 -0.82 2.92
C ARG A 219 22.82 -1.89 3.46
N LEU A 220 21.79 -1.49 4.21
CA LEU A 220 20.76 -2.40 4.69
C LEU A 220 19.96 -2.99 3.52
N LEU A 221 19.55 -2.17 2.55
CA LEU A 221 18.82 -2.62 1.35
C LEU A 221 19.61 -3.69 0.58
N TRP A 222 20.89 -3.45 0.32
CA TRP A 222 21.73 -4.34 -0.48
C TRP A 222 22.07 -5.65 0.24
N ARG A 223 22.11 -5.66 1.57
CA ARG A 223 22.32 -6.89 2.36
C ARG A 223 21.09 -7.79 2.42
N ARG A 224 19.90 -7.27 2.13
CA ARG A 224 18.64 -8.02 2.21
C ARG A 224 18.39 -8.85 0.96
N ARG A 225 17.49 -9.82 1.09
CA ARG A 225 16.98 -10.56 -0.06
C ARG A 225 16.33 -9.58 -1.04
N THR A 226 16.74 -9.67 -2.30
CA THR A 226 16.25 -8.83 -3.38
C THR A 226 14.79 -9.11 -3.67
N ASP A 227 14.02 -8.03 -3.81
CA ASP A 227 12.64 -8.04 -4.27
C ASP A 227 12.41 -6.92 -5.30
N GLN A 228 11.15 -6.68 -5.65
CA GLN A 228 10.77 -5.65 -6.62
C GLN A 228 11.24 -4.24 -6.22
N TYR A 229 11.32 -3.94 -4.92
CA TYR A 229 11.69 -2.60 -4.43
C TYR A 229 13.20 -2.39 -4.52
N SER A 230 14.01 -3.39 -4.16
CA SER A 230 15.46 -3.35 -4.37
C SER A 230 15.82 -3.21 -5.86
N GLN A 231 15.12 -3.93 -6.74
CA GLN A 231 15.33 -3.84 -8.20
C GLN A 231 14.92 -2.48 -8.77
N ALA A 232 13.77 -1.96 -8.33
CA ALA A 232 13.29 -0.64 -8.74
C ALA A 232 14.26 0.46 -8.31
N GLU A 233 14.79 0.38 -7.10
CA GLU A 233 15.75 1.35 -6.61
C GLU A 233 17.09 1.26 -7.36
N LEU A 234 17.59 0.05 -7.63
CA LEU A 234 18.77 -0.12 -8.50
C LEU A 234 18.53 0.54 -9.86
N THR A 235 17.38 0.26 -10.48
CA THR A 235 17.02 0.83 -11.81
C THR A 235 16.95 2.35 -11.77
N ARG A 236 16.40 2.92 -10.69
CA ARG A 236 16.38 4.37 -10.48
C ARG A 236 17.79 4.96 -10.38
N LEU A 237 18.70 4.30 -9.66
CA LEU A 237 20.10 4.73 -9.54
C LEU A 237 20.83 4.68 -10.89
N VAL A 238 20.55 3.65 -11.71
CA VAL A 238 21.06 3.58 -13.10
C VAL A 238 20.63 4.82 -13.90
N ASN A 239 19.36 5.21 -13.79
CA ASN A 239 18.82 6.38 -14.50
C ASN A 239 19.35 7.72 -13.99
N LYS A 240 19.88 7.75 -12.76
CA LYS A 240 20.52 8.94 -12.15
C LYS A 240 22.03 9.01 -12.41
N ALA A 241 22.66 7.95 -12.88
CA ALA A 241 24.06 8.02 -13.24
C ALA A 241 24.24 9.05 -14.38
N PRO A 242 25.27 9.91 -14.33
CA PRO A 242 26.53 9.75 -13.59
C PRO A 242 26.61 10.53 -12.26
N GLU A 243 25.50 10.79 -11.55
CA GLU A 243 25.56 11.39 -10.21
C GLU A 243 26.50 10.58 -9.26
N PRO A 244 27.43 11.21 -8.51
CA PRO A 244 28.42 10.50 -7.70
C PRO A 244 27.81 9.49 -6.73
N GLN A 245 26.78 9.90 -5.98
CA GLN A 245 26.08 9.03 -5.04
C GLN A 245 25.42 7.83 -5.76
N ALA A 246 24.89 8.04 -6.97
CA ALA A 246 24.29 6.96 -7.74
C ALA A 246 25.36 5.93 -8.15
N ILE A 247 26.54 6.38 -8.58
CA ILE A 247 27.67 5.52 -8.91
C ILE A 247 28.13 4.72 -7.68
N GLU A 248 28.30 5.38 -6.53
CA GLU A 248 28.69 4.73 -5.28
C GLU A 248 27.69 3.65 -4.86
N GLN A 249 26.38 3.93 -4.98
CA GLN A 249 25.36 2.94 -4.64
C GLN A 249 25.25 1.81 -5.67
N LEU A 250 25.51 2.08 -6.95
CA LEU A 250 25.64 1.02 -7.96
C LEU A 250 26.83 0.10 -7.66
N MET A 251 27.96 0.65 -7.21
CA MET A 251 29.10 -0.15 -6.75
C MET A 251 28.75 -0.95 -5.49
N ALA A 252 28.07 -0.34 -4.50
CA ALA A 252 27.68 -1.02 -3.27
C ALA A 252 26.69 -2.17 -3.54
N ALA A 253 25.77 -2.00 -4.49
CA ALA A 253 24.79 -3.01 -4.86
C ALA A 253 25.41 -4.28 -5.46
N THR A 254 26.66 -4.25 -5.92
CA THR A 254 27.33 -5.46 -6.44
C THR A 254 27.58 -6.52 -5.38
N SER A 255 27.58 -6.12 -4.10
CA SER A 255 27.65 -7.03 -2.95
C SER A 255 26.43 -7.95 -2.84
N ASN A 256 25.29 -7.58 -3.42
CA ASN A 256 24.08 -8.39 -3.43
C ASN A 256 24.15 -9.42 -4.58
N PRO A 257 24.14 -10.74 -4.30
CA PRO A 257 24.30 -11.76 -5.33
C PRO A 257 23.26 -11.70 -6.45
N SER A 258 22.01 -11.33 -6.13
CA SER A 258 20.92 -11.27 -7.11
C SER A 258 20.94 -9.99 -7.96
N LEU A 259 21.52 -8.90 -7.47
CA LEU A 259 21.62 -7.63 -8.20
C LEU A 259 22.97 -7.44 -8.90
N LYS A 260 24.00 -8.20 -8.48
CA LYS A 260 25.39 -8.09 -8.92
C LYS A 260 25.56 -7.94 -10.43
N GLN A 261 24.94 -8.82 -11.22
CA GLN A 261 25.09 -8.80 -12.66
C GLN A 261 24.52 -7.51 -13.28
N GLN A 262 23.34 -7.08 -12.85
CA GLN A 262 22.72 -5.84 -13.32
C GLN A 262 23.54 -4.62 -12.90
N ALA A 263 24.01 -4.58 -11.65
CA ALA A 263 24.84 -3.49 -11.14
C ALA A 263 26.16 -3.36 -11.94
N TYR A 264 26.89 -4.46 -12.16
CA TYR A 264 28.10 -4.43 -12.98
C TYR A 264 27.82 -4.01 -14.43
N ARG A 265 26.77 -4.56 -15.05
CA ARG A 265 26.36 -4.16 -16.40
C ARG A 265 26.12 -2.66 -16.49
N SER A 266 25.38 -2.10 -15.53
CA SER A 266 25.07 -0.67 -15.49
C SER A 266 26.32 0.20 -15.33
N LEU A 267 27.27 -0.20 -14.46
CA LEU A 267 28.55 0.49 -14.30
C LEU A 267 29.39 0.49 -15.58
N VAL A 268 29.41 -0.65 -16.30
CA VAL A 268 30.15 -0.79 -17.56
C VAL A 268 29.52 0.04 -18.70
N LEU A 269 28.20 0.20 -18.69
CA LEU A 269 27.46 0.96 -19.70
C LEU A 269 27.62 2.49 -19.59
N LEU A 270 28.21 3.00 -18.50
CA LEU A 270 28.43 4.43 -18.34
C LEU A 270 29.43 4.94 -19.39
N LYS A 271 29.00 5.91 -20.20
CA LYS A 271 29.82 6.53 -21.26
C LYS A 271 29.88 8.05 -21.08
N PRO A 272 31.08 8.65 -20.93
CA PRO A 272 32.36 7.97 -20.67
C PRO A 272 32.37 7.25 -19.31
N MET A 273 33.16 6.19 -19.18
CA MET A 273 33.29 5.45 -17.90
C MET A 273 34.00 6.33 -16.86
N PRO A 274 33.34 6.64 -15.72
CA PRO A 274 33.95 7.46 -14.67
C PRO A 274 35.24 6.84 -14.12
N PRO A 275 36.27 7.63 -13.74
CA PRO A 275 37.53 7.10 -13.23
C PRO A 275 37.37 6.17 -12.03
N GLN A 276 36.53 6.56 -11.05
CA GLN A 276 36.21 5.74 -9.87
C GLN A 276 35.59 4.40 -10.26
N THR A 277 34.72 4.38 -11.27
CA THR A 277 34.14 3.14 -11.82
C THR A 277 35.20 2.25 -12.43
N ARG A 278 36.15 2.82 -13.19
CA ARG A 278 37.24 2.06 -13.78
C ARG A 278 38.10 1.41 -12.70
N GLU A 279 38.53 2.17 -11.70
CA GLU A 279 39.34 1.67 -10.57
C GLU A 279 38.62 0.57 -9.80
N PHE A 280 37.33 0.77 -9.50
CA PHE A 280 36.49 -0.23 -8.85
C PHE A 280 36.42 -1.53 -9.66
N LEU A 281 36.11 -1.46 -10.96
CA LEU A 281 36.02 -2.64 -11.83
C LEU A 281 37.37 -3.36 -11.96
N GLN A 282 38.48 -2.62 -12.05
CA GLN A 282 39.84 -3.18 -12.05
C GLN A 282 40.15 -3.93 -10.75
N GLY A 283 39.76 -3.38 -9.60
CA GLY A 283 39.85 -4.06 -8.31
C GLY A 283 39.06 -5.37 -8.32
N LYS A 284 37.82 -5.33 -8.80
CA LYS A 284 36.93 -6.50 -8.87
C LYS A 284 37.40 -7.59 -9.83
N LEU A 285 38.10 -7.24 -10.91
CA LEU A 285 38.69 -8.23 -11.82
C LEU A 285 39.74 -9.14 -11.14
N ASN A 286 40.41 -8.63 -10.10
CA ASN A 286 41.39 -9.39 -9.33
C ASN A 286 40.77 -10.35 -8.30
N GLU A 287 39.46 -10.25 -8.05
CA GLU A 287 38.74 -11.10 -7.10
C GLU A 287 38.30 -12.44 -7.74
N VAL A 288 38.24 -13.49 -6.93
CA VAL A 288 37.85 -14.84 -7.39
C VAL A 288 36.35 -14.91 -7.71
N ASP A 289 35.52 -14.31 -6.85
CA ASP A 289 34.05 -14.43 -6.94
C ASP A 289 33.45 -13.47 -7.97
N ASP A 290 33.98 -12.25 -8.04
CA ASP A 290 33.44 -11.18 -8.88
C ASP A 290 34.15 -11.06 -10.23
N GLY A 291 35.44 -11.42 -10.30
CA GLY A 291 36.27 -11.08 -11.44
C GLY A 291 35.83 -11.71 -12.75
N LYS A 292 35.30 -12.94 -12.73
CA LYS A 292 34.72 -13.57 -13.93
C LYS A 292 33.49 -12.81 -14.43
N VAL A 293 32.59 -12.39 -13.53
CA VAL A 293 31.37 -11.67 -13.91
C VAL A 293 31.73 -10.32 -14.52
N VAL A 294 32.65 -9.59 -13.90
CA VAL A 294 33.13 -8.29 -14.38
C VAL A 294 33.81 -8.41 -15.74
N ALA A 295 34.69 -9.40 -15.90
CA ALA A 295 35.39 -9.64 -17.16
C ALA A 295 34.41 -9.91 -18.31
N VAL A 296 33.39 -10.76 -18.09
CA VAL A 296 32.34 -11.04 -19.08
C VAL A 296 31.55 -9.78 -19.44
N GLN A 297 31.15 -8.97 -18.46
CA GLN A 297 30.40 -7.74 -18.73
C GLN A 297 31.23 -6.72 -19.53
N LEU A 298 32.50 -6.54 -19.19
CA LEU A 298 33.42 -5.66 -19.93
C LEU A 298 33.63 -6.14 -21.37
N ALA A 299 33.87 -7.44 -21.54
CA ALA A 299 34.05 -8.06 -22.84
C ALA A 299 32.82 -7.85 -23.74
N GLN A 300 31.62 -8.09 -23.22
CA GLN A 300 30.34 -7.92 -23.93
C GLN A 300 30.06 -6.47 -24.35
N GLN A 301 30.67 -5.48 -23.70
CA GLN A 301 30.46 -4.06 -24.00
C GLN A 301 31.60 -3.45 -24.85
N GLY A 302 32.46 -4.29 -25.42
CA GLY A 302 33.50 -3.86 -26.37
C GLY A 302 34.81 -3.43 -25.72
N TYR A 303 35.04 -3.74 -24.44
CA TYR A 303 36.30 -3.45 -23.75
C TYR A 303 37.38 -4.54 -23.95
N GLY A 304 37.25 -5.42 -24.95
CA GLY A 304 38.15 -6.56 -25.18
C GLY A 304 39.63 -6.17 -25.28
N SER A 305 39.97 -5.14 -26.06
CA SER A 305 41.35 -4.67 -26.19
C SER A 305 41.94 -4.14 -24.88
N TRP A 306 41.12 -3.49 -24.05
CA TRP A 306 41.55 -3.07 -22.71
C TRP A 306 41.80 -4.26 -21.79
N LEU A 307 40.96 -5.30 -21.89
CA LEU A 307 41.14 -6.55 -21.14
C LEU A 307 42.42 -7.31 -21.57
N GLU A 308 42.73 -7.35 -22.86
CA GLU A 308 43.97 -7.96 -23.39
C GLU A 308 45.21 -7.25 -22.87
N GLN A 309 45.25 -5.92 -22.97
CA GLN A 309 46.33 -5.11 -22.41
C GLN A 309 46.51 -5.35 -20.91
N LEU A 310 45.40 -5.51 -20.18
CA LEU A 310 45.41 -5.78 -18.76
C LEU A 310 45.91 -7.21 -18.43
N ALA A 311 45.64 -8.19 -19.29
CA ALA A 311 46.14 -9.55 -19.15
C ALA A 311 47.65 -9.65 -19.39
N GLU A 312 48.15 -8.95 -20.42
CA GLU A 312 49.58 -8.93 -20.78
C GLU A 312 50.44 -8.20 -19.75
N SER A 313 49.91 -7.13 -19.16
CA SER A 313 50.62 -6.31 -18.17
C SER A 313 50.54 -6.85 -16.74
N SER A 314 49.65 -7.81 -16.45
CA SER A 314 49.42 -8.31 -15.09
C SER A 314 50.06 -9.66 -14.81
N GLY A 315 50.83 -9.74 -13.72
CA GLY A 315 51.35 -11.00 -13.18
C GLY A 315 50.35 -11.79 -12.32
N ASN A 316 49.11 -11.31 -12.15
CA ASN A 316 48.11 -11.96 -11.30
C ASN A 316 47.43 -13.13 -12.04
N LYS A 317 47.68 -14.36 -11.58
CA LYS A 317 47.11 -15.59 -12.15
C LYS A 317 45.57 -15.65 -12.09
N VAL A 318 44.96 -15.08 -11.04
CA VAL A 318 43.49 -15.03 -10.89
C VAL A 318 42.89 -14.15 -11.97
N LEU A 319 43.48 -12.97 -12.16
CA LEU A 319 43.09 -12.03 -13.20
C LEU A 319 43.20 -12.65 -14.58
N GLN A 320 44.37 -13.22 -14.92
CA GLN A 320 44.58 -13.87 -16.21
C GLN A 320 43.54 -14.96 -16.50
N LYS A 321 43.21 -15.80 -15.51
CA LYS A 321 42.18 -16.83 -15.63
C LYS A 321 40.79 -16.24 -15.86
N ASN A 322 40.43 -15.19 -15.13
CA ASN A 322 39.14 -14.50 -15.29
C ASN A 322 39.00 -13.89 -16.69
N LEU A 323 40.07 -13.26 -17.19
CA LEU A 323 40.11 -12.63 -18.52
C LEU A 323 40.06 -13.66 -19.65
N GLN A 324 40.86 -14.72 -19.57
CA GLN A 324 40.84 -15.83 -20.53
C GLN A 324 39.45 -16.46 -20.62
N SER A 325 38.81 -16.70 -19.47
CA SER A 325 37.45 -17.24 -19.45
C SER A 325 36.42 -16.28 -20.06
N ALA A 326 36.59 -14.97 -19.95
CA ALA A 326 35.65 -14.00 -20.53
C ALA A 326 35.84 -13.88 -22.05
N LEU A 327 37.08 -13.76 -22.51
CA LEU A 327 37.42 -13.63 -23.93
C LEU A 327 37.09 -14.89 -24.74
N ALA A 328 37.24 -16.07 -24.15
CA ALA A 328 36.88 -17.34 -24.79
C ALA A 328 35.36 -17.55 -24.99
N ASN A 329 34.52 -16.77 -24.29
CA ASN A 329 33.06 -16.85 -24.38
C ASN A 329 32.45 -15.67 -25.17
N LEU A 330 33.27 -14.90 -25.88
CA LEU A 330 32.81 -13.89 -26.82
C LEU A 330 32.40 -14.56 -28.15
N PRO A 331 31.31 -14.12 -28.79
CA PRO A 331 30.86 -14.63 -30.10
C PRO A 331 31.81 -14.27 -31.24
#